data_AF-A0A7X7GKR6-F1
#
_entry.id   AF-A0A7X7GKR6-F1
#
_cell.length_a   1.000
_cell.length_b   1.000
_cell.length_c   1.000
_cell.angle_alpha   90.00
_cell.angle_beta   90.00
_cell.angle_gamma   90.00
#
_symmetry.space_group_name_H-M   'P 1'
#
loop_
_entity.id
_entity.type
_entity.pdbx_description
1 polymer ?
#
loop_
_entity_poly.entity_id
_entity_poly.type
_entity_poly.pdbx_seq_one_letter_code
_entity_poly.pdbx_strand_id
1 'polypeptide(L)'
;MPADFVTKPIHGGQPVSGRNIFASRRGVRAVLALTGVGAVLLAGCTTNTEGTGPPSGDDYVEVHVEKVDAIAAQLPQKNQASGKLVVGVNVPYAPNEFKNPSGEIIGFDVDLLNAVGDVLGVTPEYHEADFARIIPAVRAGTYDMGMSSFTDTKEREESVDFVTYFSAGIQWAQQSGGSVDPNNACGLRVSVQTTTISDLEDVPSKSAACVAAGQSPIEILKFESQDAAANAVALGRVDAMSADSPVTAFAVGRSDGTLEAAGPILDAAPYGWPIAKGSPLGPVLQQALQHLIDDGTYQTIAENWGVEVGVIETSQINGATS
;
A
#
# COMPACT_ATOMS: atom_id res chain seq x y z
N MET A 1 -31.63 29.47 -49.99
CA MET A 1 -32.25 30.81 -49.90
C MET A 1 -32.44 31.15 -48.44
N PRO A 2 -32.02 32.33 -47.94
CA PRO A 2 -30.93 33.23 -48.37
C PRO A 2 -29.76 33.18 -47.33
N ALA A 3 -28.47 33.44 -47.59
CA ALA A 3 -27.76 34.52 -48.31
C ALA A 3 -27.75 35.87 -47.54
N ASP A 4 -26.57 36.28 -47.05
CA ASP A 4 -25.85 37.54 -47.41
C ASP A 4 -24.70 37.81 -46.39
N PHE A 5 -23.42 37.81 -46.78
CA PHE A 5 -22.62 38.92 -47.36
C PHE A 5 -22.49 40.11 -46.36
N VAL A 6 -21.31 40.61 -45.95
CA VAL A 6 -20.33 41.41 -46.73
C VAL A 6 -19.14 41.79 -45.81
N THR A 7 -17.89 41.56 -46.27
CA THR A 7 -16.64 42.40 -46.33
C THR A 7 -16.37 43.50 -45.26
N LYS A 8 -15.17 44.03 -44.93
CA LYS A 8 -13.72 43.90 -45.23
C LYS A 8 -12.98 44.93 -44.29
N PRO A 9 -11.62 45.01 -44.29
CA PRO A 9 -10.76 45.64 -43.27
C PRO A 9 -10.23 47.05 -43.65
N ILE A 10 -9.58 47.76 -42.72
CA ILE A 10 -8.67 48.89 -43.05
C ILE A 10 -7.50 49.02 -42.03
N HIS A 11 -6.30 49.23 -42.62
CA HIS A 11 -4.98 49.74 -42.16
C HIS A 11 -4.92 50.57 -40.86
N GLY A 12 -3.82 50.69 -40.11
CA GLY A 12 -2.38 50.64 -40.41
C GLY A 12 -1.72 51.94 -39.89
N GLY A 13 -0.55 51.86 -39.23
CA GLY A 13 0.20 53.04 -38.81
C GLY A 13 1.21 52.83 -37.67
N GLN A 14 2.48 52.61 -38.03
CA GLN A 14 3.66 52.90 -37.20
C GLN A 14 4.11 54.37 -37.43
N PRO A 15 5.26 54.87 -36.90
CA PRO A 15 5.90 54.76 -35.58
C PRO A 15 6.25 56.17 -35.00
N VAL A 16 6.74 56.28 -33.76
CA VAL A 16 7.53 57.47 -33.35
C VAL A 16 8.77 57.08 -32.54
N SER A 17 9.89 57.59 -33.03
CA SER A 17 11.26 57.51 -32.54
C SER A 17 11.58 58.69 -31.61
N GLY A 18 12.43 58.47 -30.61
CA GLY A 18 13.06 59.51 -29.79
C GLY A 18 14.49 59.12 -29.40
N ARG A 19 15.47 59.68 -30.12
CA ARG A 19 16.93 59.59 -29.88
C ARG A 19 17.39 60.58 -28.81
N ASN A 20 18.53 60.28 -28.16
CA ASN A 20 19.70 61.17 -27.92
C ASN A 20 20.81 60.29 -27.28
N ILE A 21 21.88 59.87 -27.97
CA ILE A 21 23.13 60.55 -28.41
C ILE A 21 24.00 61.09 -27.26
N PHE A 22 25.20 60.51 -27.05
CA PHE A 22 26.58 61.10 -27.14
C PHE A 22 27.60 60.12 -26.50
N ALA A 23 28.43 59.43 -27.29
CA ALA A 23 29.83 59.76 -27.67
C ALA A 23 30.89 59.24 -26.67
N SER A 24 31.60 58.15 -26.99
CA SER A 24 32.88 58.05 -27.73
C SER A 24 34.13 58.47 -26.94
N ARG A 25 35.08 57.54 -26.72
CA ARG A 25 36.36 57.41 -27.45
C ARG A 25 37.37 56.46 -26.76
N ARG A 26 37.87 55.52 -27.58
CA ARG A 26 39.26 55.08 -27.80
C ARG A 26 40.19 54.76 -26.60
N GLY A 27 40.81 53.58 -26.66
CA GLY A 27 42.22 53.43 -26.24
C GLY A 27 42.67 52.05 -25.74
N VAL A 28 43.07 51.19 -26.68
CA VAL A 28 44.13 50.16 -26.63
C VAL A 28 44.82 49.89 -25.28
N ARG A 29 44.87 48.61 -24.85
CA ARG A 29 46.10 47.82 -24.60
C ARG A 29 45.79 46.41 -24.12
N ALA A 30 46.34 45.43 -24.84
CA ALA A 30 46.43 44.04 -24.44
C ALA A 30 47.41 43.87 -23.27
N VAL A 31 47.06 43.03 -22.30
CA VAL A 31 48.01 42.29 -21.45
C VAL A 31 47.41 40.93 -21.13
N LEU A 32 48.09 39.87 -21.59
CA LEU A 32 47.93 38.50 -21.13
C LEU A 32 48.24 38.44 -19.62
N ALA A 33 47.39 37.77 -18.85
CA ALA A 33 47.81 37.13 -17.61
C ALA A 33 47.03 35.82 -17.44
N LEU A 34 47.75 34.71 -17.55
CA LEU A 34 47.30 33.39 -17.15
C LEU A 34 47.06 33.39 -15.65
N THR A 35 45.85 33.06 -15.22
CA THR A 35 45.60 32.48 -13.89
C THR A 35 44.65 31.31 -14.07
N GLY A 36 45.22 30.11 -14.05
CA GLY A 36 44.45 28.87 -13.95
C GLY A 36 43.74 28.82 -12.61
N VAL A 37 42.43 28.62 -12.66
CA VAL A 37 41.65 28.07 -11.56
C VAL A 37 40.92 26.87 -12.16
N GLY A 38 41.36 25.67 -11.80
CA GLY A 38 40.66 24.45 -12.13
C GLY A 38 39.30 24.47 -11.45
N ALA A 39 38.25 24.67 -12.22
CA ALA A 39 36.89 24.43 -11.79
C ALA A 39 36.70 22.90 -11.71
N VAL A 40 36.90 22.33 -10.53
CA VAL A 40 36.38 21.01 -10.20
C VAL A 40 34.86 21.14 -10.18
N LEU A 41 34.22 20.70 -11.27
CA LEU A 41 32.78 20.49 -11.32
C LEU A 41 32.47 19.29 -10.41
N LEU A 42 32.28 19.55 -9.12
CA LEU A 42 31.53 18.65 -8.25
C LEU A 42 30.08 18.70 -8.72
N ALA A 43 29.71 17.78 -9.60
CA ALA A 43 28.33 17.36 -9.76
C ALA A 43 27.93 16.64 -8.46
N GLY A 44 27.66 17.42 -7.42
CA GLY A 44 26.90 16.94 -6.28
C GLY A 44 25.48 16.77 -6.77
N CYS A 45 25.05 15.53 -6.98
CA CYS A 45 23.64 15.20 -7.03
C CYS A 45 23.03 15.63 -5.70
N THR A 46 22.35 16.77 -5.68
CA THR A 46 21.40 17.09 -4.64
C THR A 46 20.18 16.23 -4.92
N THR A 47 20.08 15.07 -4.30
CA THR A 47 18.79 14.37 -4.19
C THR A 47 17.94 15.20 -3.23
N ASN A 48 17.03 15.99 -3.80
CA ASN A 48 15.94 16.57 -3.06
C ASN A 48 15.05 15.41 -2.63
N THR A 49 15.16 14.96 -1.39
CA THR A 49 14.15 14.10 -0.77
C THR A 49 12.96 14.99 -0.40
N GLU A 50 12.13 15.30 -1.38
CA GLU A 50 10.74 15.71 -1.14
C GLU A 50 9.87 14.49 -1.40
N GLY A 51 9.32 13.92 -0.32
CA GLY A 51 8.42 12.77 -0.37
C GLY A 51 8.75 11.74 0.71
N THR A 52 8.34 11.97 1.95
CA THR A 52 8.28 10.93 3.01
C THR A 52 7.03 10.06 2.84
N GLY A 53 6.61 9.81 1.60
CA GLY A 53 5.43 9.02 1.27
C GLY A 53 5.85 7.67 0.70
N PRO A 54 5.05 6.61 0.88
CA PRO A 54 5.32 5.31 0.29
C PRO A 54 5.44 5.42 -1.24
N PRO A 55 6.29 4.60 -1.89
CA PRO A 55 6.64 4.77 -3.28
C PRO A 55 5.41 4.83 -4.20
N SER A 56 5.40 5.77 -5.14
CA SER A 56 4.68 5.58 -6.40
C SER A 56 5.34 4.42 -7.13
N GLY A 57 4.56 3.45 -7.62
CA GLY A 57 5.02 2.13 -8.11
C GLY A 57 6.09 2.07 -9.22
N ASP A 58 6.75 3.18 -9.55
CA ASP A 58 7.91 3.29 -10.43
C ASP A 58 9.27 3.38 -9.68
N ASP A 59 9.28 3.62 -8.36
CA ASP A 59 10.49 3.76 -7.52
C ASP A 59 10.76 2.53 -6.62
N TYR A 60 10.36 1.32 -7.05
CA TYR A 60 10.60 0.09 -6.29
C TYR A 60 12.08 -0.32 -6.31
N VAL A 61 12.64 -0.58 -5.13
CA VAL A 61 13.96 -1.20 -4.99
C VAL A 61 13.77 -2.71 -4.97
N GLU A 62 14.11 -3.36 -6.09
CA GLU A 62 14.11 -4.82 -6.20
C GLU A 62 15.12 -5.42 -5.22
N VAL A 63 14.63 -6.22 -4.28
CA VAL A 63 15.47 -6.94 -3.32
C VAL A 63 15.86 -8.28 -3.92
N HIS A 64 17.16 -8.48 -4.17
CA HIS A 64 17.67 -9.72 -4.72
C HIS A 64 17.82 -10.78 -3.63
N VAL A 65 17.12 -11.91 -3.78
CA VAL A 65 17.13 -13.02 -2.84
C VAL A 65 17.64 -14.28 -3.53
N GLU A 66 18.62 -14.94 -2.90
CA GLU A 66 19.15 -16.20 -3.39
C GLU A 66 18.35 -17.39 -2.86
N LYS A 67 18.21 -18.42 -3.70
CA LYS A 67 17.57 -19.66 -3.30
C LYS A 67 18.32 -20.35 -2.17
N VAL A 68 17.58 -20.85 -1.17
CA VAL A 68 18.13 -21.66 -0.07
C VAL A 68 17.76 -23.12 -0.27
N ASP A 69 18.68 -23.89 -0.85
CA ASP A 69 18.44 -25.29 -1.25
C ASP A 69 17.93 -26.18 -0.11
N ALA A 70 18.37 -25.95 1.14
CA ALA A 70 17.94 -26.72 2.30
C ALA A 70 16.46 -26.51 2.66
N ILE A 71 15.92 -25.30 2.44
CA ILE A 71 14.51 -24.99 2.68
C ILE A 71 13.69 -25.41 1.46
N ALA A 72 14.15 -25.06 0.25
CA ALA A 72 13.51 -25.41 -1.01
C ALA A 72 13.28 -26.92 -1.19
N ALA A 73 14.22 -27.76 -0.74
CA ALA A 73 14.09 -29.23 -0.80
C ALA A 73 12.90 -29.78 0.01
N GLN A 74 12.35 -29.02 0.95
CA GLN A 74 11.22 -29.42 1.81
C GLN A 74 9.85 -29.11 1.18
N LEU A 75 9.81 -28.36 0.07
CA LEU A 75 8.57 -28.02 -0.62
C LEU A 75 7.71 -29.26 -0.93
N PRO A 76 6.37 -29.17 -0.91
CA PRO A 76 5.53 -30.24 -1.39
C PRO A 76 5.86 -30.60 -2.86
N GLN A 77 5.79 -31.88 -3.21
CA GLN A 77 6.17 -32.37 -4.54
C GLN A 77 5.43 -31.66 -5.68
N LYS A 78 4.16 -31.29 -5.46
CA LYS A 78 3.35 -30.53 -6.43
C LYS A 78 4.04 -29.21 -6.79
N ASN A 79 4.49 -28.44 -5.79
CA ASN A 79 5.11 -27.14 -5.96
C ASN A 79 6.53 -27.25 -6.52
N GLN A 80 7.30 -28.26 -6.09
CA GLN A 80 8.61 -28.56 -6.69
C GLN A 80 8.49 -28.87 -8.19
N ALA A 81 7.50 -29.69 -8.56
CA ALA A 81 7.31 -30.13 -9.94
C ALA A 81 6.78 -29.02 -10.86
N SER A 82 5.92 -28.13 -10.34
CA SER A 82 5.41 -27.00 -11.11
C SER A 82 6.37 -25.81 -11.16
N GLY A 83 7.26 -25.68 -10.17
CA GLY A 83 8.05 -24.46 -9.94
C GLY A 83 7.20 -23.26 -9.52
N LYS A 84 5.99 -23.50 -9.00
CA LYS A 84 4.96 -22.47 -8.81
C LYS A 84 4.23 -22.60 -7.48
N LEU A 85 3.73 -21.47 -7.01
CA LEU A 85 2.85 -21.35 -5.85
C LEU A 85 1.57 -20.61 -6.29
N VAL A 86 0.42 -21.28 -6.27
CA VAL A 86 -0.84 -20.67 -6.73
C VAL A 86 -1.46 -19.87 -5.57
N VAL A 87 -1.55 -18.55 -5.73
CA VAL A 87 -1.93 -17.61 -4.66
C VAL A 87 -3.26 -16.92 -4.97
N GLY A 88 -4.23 -17.02 -4.07
CA GLY A 88 -5.45 -16.19 -4.14
C GLY A 88 -5.21 -14.81 -3.53
N VAL A 89 -5.54 -13.74 -4.24
CA VAL A 89 -5.34 -12.35 -3.80
C VAL A 89 -6.57 -11.47 -4.04
N ASN A 90 -6.85 -10.52 -3.15
CA ASN A 90 -7.86 -9.49 -3.31
C ASN A 90 -7.19 -8.12 -3.42
N VAL A 91 -7.32 -7.48 -4.57
CA VAL A 91 -6.81 -6.11 -4.80
C VAL A 91 -7.97 -5.16 -5.12
N PRO A 92 -7.89 -3.86 -4.77
CA PRO A 92 -6.77 -3.21 -4.08
C PRO A 92 -6.92 -3.18 -2.55
N TYR A 93 -5.78 -3.30 -1.87
CA TYR A 93 -5.58 -3.14 -0.43
C TYR A 93 -4.18 -2.55 -0.17
N ALA A 94 -3.94 -1.35 -0.71
CA ALA A 94 -2.63 -0.69 -0.63
C ALA A 94 -2.30 -0.27 0.82
N PRO A 95 -1.03 -0.39 1.26
CA PRO A 95 0.17 -0.68 0.48
C PRO A 95 0.50 -2.17 0.31
N ASN A 96 -0.30 -3.06 0.88
CA ASN A 96 0.06 -4.47 0.99
C ASN A 96 -0.10 -5.23 -0.34
N GLU A 97 -1.21 -4.99 -1.05
CA GLU A 97 -1.44 -5.56 -2.37
C GLU A 97 -2.35 -4.67 -3.23
N PHE A 98 -1.85 -4.19 -4.35
CA PHE A 98 -2.61 -3.34 -5.27
C PHE A 98 -2.01 -3.40 -6.67
N LYS A 99 -2.62 -2.72 -7.63
CA LYS A 99 -2.09 -2.65 -8.99
C LYS A 99 -1.36 -1.35 -9.23
N ASN A 100 -0.16 -1.44 -9.81
CA ASN A 100 0.53 -0.28 -10.36
C ASN A 100 -0.17 0.21 -11.66
N PRO A 101 0.28 1.33 -12.26
CA PRO A 101 -0.30 1.82 -13.51
C PRO A 101 -0.16 0.86 -14.71
N SER A 102 0.81 -0.05 -14.71
CA SER A 102 0.97 -1.07 -15.76
C SER A 102 -0.03 -2.24 -15.61
N GLY A 103 -0.68 -2.35 -14.44
CA GLY A 103 -1.63 -3.39 -14.09
C GLY A 103 -1.03 -4.58 -13.34
N GLU A 104 0.27 -4.53 -13.03
CA GLU A 104 0.97 -5.53 -12.22
C GLU A 104 0.56 -5.41 -10.76
N ILE A 105 0.36 -6.57 -10.11
CA ILE A 105 0.09 -6.64 -8.67
C ILE A 105 1.42 -6.41 -7.95
N ILE A 106 1.46 -5.37 -7.12
CA ILE A 106 2.61 -4.93 -6.32
C ILE A 106 2.16 -4.65 -4.89
N GLY A 107 3.12 -4.53 -3.97
CA GLY A 107 2.84 -4.16 -2.58
C GLY A 107 3.76 -4.89 -1.61
N PHE A 108 3.68 -4.51 -0.34
CA PHE A 108 4.48 -5.12 0.72
C PHE A 108 4.30 -6.64 0.84
N ASP A 109 3.05 -7.11 0.84
CA ASP A 109 2.74 -8.55 0.98
C ASP A 109 3.20 -9.32 -0.27
N VAL A 110 3.08 -8.67 -1.44
CA VAL A 110 3.52 -9.21 -2.73
C VAL A 110 5.03 -9.38 -2.76
N ASP A 111 5.80 -8.34 -2.41
CA ASP A 111 7.25 -8.38 -2.45
C ASP A 111 7.83 -9.33 -1.41
N LEU A 112 7.20 -9.40 -0.24
CA LEU A 112 7.56 -10.37 0.78
C LEU A 112 7.33 -11.81 0.29
N LEU A 113 6.19 -12.08 -0.34
CA LEU A 113 5.90 -13.42 -0.86
C LEU A 113 6.76 -13.77 -2.08
N ASN A 114 7.11 -12.80 -2.92
CA ASN A 114 8.08 -13.00 -4.01
C ASN A 114 9.46 -13.38 -3.46
N ALA A 115 9.95 -12.66 -2.45
CA ALA A 115 11.20 -12.99 -1.77
C ALA A 115 11.16 -14.40 -1.14
N VAL A 116 10.03 -14.80 -0.54
CA VAL A 116 9.82 -16.18 -0.07
C VAL A 116 9.85 -17.17 -1.25
N GLY A 117 9.25 -16.82 -2.37
CA GLY A 117 9.33 -17.59 -3.62
C GLY A 117 10.77 -17.82 -4.08
N ASP A 118 11.60 -16.78 -4.04
CA ASP A 118 13.01 -16.84 -4.41
C ASP A 118 13.82 -17.76 -3.49
N VAL A 119 13.65 -17.66 -2.16
CA VAL A 119 14.23 -18.60 -1.18
C VAL A 119 13.89 -20.05 -1.54
N LEU A 120 12.67 -20.27 -1.99
CA LEU A 120 12.13 -21.59 -2.30
C LEU A 120 12.42 -22.06 -3.74
N GLY A 121 12.85 -21.16 -4.62
CA GLY A 121 13.02 -21.41 -6.05
C GLY A 121 11.71 -21.71 -6.78
N VAL A 122 10.61 -21.06 -6.37
CA VAL A 122 9.29 -21.14 -7.02
C VAL A 122 8.73 -19.75 -7.29
N THR A 123 7.90 -19.62 -8.32
CA THR A 123 7.25 -18.36 -8.66
C THR A 123 5.83 -18.30 -8.09
N PRO A 124 5.49 -17.30 -7.26
CA PRO A 124 4.10 -17.01 -6.92
C PRO A 124 3.27 -16.64 -8.16
N GLU A 125 2.14 -17.30 -8.35
CA GLU A 125 1.16 -16.97 -9.38
C GLU A 125 -0.10 -16.40 -8.72
N TYR A 126 -0.29 -15.10 -8.88
CA TYR A 126 -1.39 -14.37 -8.26
C TYR A 126 -2.68 -14.49 -9.07
N HIS A 127 -3.74 -14.93 -8.41
CA HIS A 127 -5.09 -15.07 -8.95
C HIS A 127 -6.05 -14.19 -8.17
N GLU A 128 -6.59 -13.17 -8.82
CA GLU A 128 -7.56 -12.27 -8.21
C GLU A 128 -8.86 -13.01 -7.85
N ALA A 129 -9.36 -12.75 -6.65
CA ALA A 129 -10.63 -13.24 -6.15
C ALA A 129 -11.25 -12.24 -5.16
N ASP A 130 -12.56 -12.35 -4.95
CA ASP A 130 -13.23 -11.66 -3.84
C ASP A 130 -12.63 -12.17 -2.52
N PHE A 131 -12.34 -11.28 -1.57
CA PHE A 131 -11.71 -11.61 -0.28
C PHE A 131 -12.39 -12.80 0.41
N ALA A 132 -13.73 -12.80 0.47
CA ALA A 132 -14.54 -13.86 1.07
C ALA A 132 -14.39 -15.24 0.41
N ARG A 133 -13.85 -15.33 -0.81
CA ARG A 133 -13.68 -16.58 -1.56
C ARG A 133 -12.29 -17.21 -1.41
N ILE A 134 -11.30 -16.45 -0.94
CA ILE A 134 -9.91 -16.93 -0.89
C ILE A 134 -9.75 -18.09 0.09
N ILE A 135 -10.16 -17.94 1.36
CA ILE A 135 -10.08 -19.03 2.36
C ILE A 135 -10.83 -20.28 1.90
N PRO A 136 -12.10 -20.21 1.42
CA PRO A 136 -12.76 -21.38 0.83
C PRO A 136 -11.99 -22.05 -0.31
N ALA A 137 -11.38 -21.27 -1.21
CA ALA A 137 -10.60 -21.79 -2.33
C ALA A 137 -9.28 -22.45 -1.88
N VAL A 138 -8.63 -21.92 -0.84
CA VAL A 138 -7.47 -22.55 -0.18
C VAL A 138 -7.86 -23.89 0.43
N ARG A 139 -8.98 -23.95 1.17
CA ARG A 139 -9.49 -25.21 1.75
C ARG A 139 -9.82 -26.25 0.70
N ALA A 140 -10.36 -25.81 -0.44
CA ALA A 140 -10.67 -26.68 -1.56
C ALA A 140 -9.43 -27.11 -2.37
N GLY A 141 -8.25 -26.55 -2.08
CA GLY A 141 -7.00 -26.81 -2.81
C GLY A 141 -6.95 -26.19 -4.21
N THR A 142 -7.84 -25.22 -4.49
CA THR A 142 -7.79 -24.43 -5.74
C THR A 142 -6.60 -23.48 -5.72
N TYR A 143 -6.35 -22.84 -4.58
CA TYR A 143 -5.13 -22.10 -4.30
C TYR A 143 -4.27 -22.90 -3.32
N ASP A 144 -2.95 -22.81 -3.48
CA ASP A 144 -2.01 -23.37 -2.52
C ASP A 144 -1.99 -22.55 -1.22
N MET A 145 -2.20 -21.23 -1.34
CA MET A 145 -2.31 -20.27 -0.25
C MET A 145 -3.16 -19.05 -0.63
N GLY A 146 -3.57 -18.27 0.36
CA GLY A 146 -4.06 -16.91 0.15
C GLY A 146 -3.02 -15.87 0.59
N MET A 147 -3.11 -14.68 0.01
CA MET A 147 -2.31 -13.51 0.35
C MET A 147 -3.20 -12.28 0.16
N SER A 148 -3.68 -11.68 1.24
CA SER A 148 -4.50 -10.45 1.20
C SER A 148 -4.63 -9.81 2.59
N SER A 149 -3.51 -9.61 3.30
CA SER A 149 -3.58 -8.96 4.64
C SER A 149 -4.57 -9.64 5.61
N PHE A 150 -4.68 -10.98 5.55
CA PHE A 150 -5.64 -11.69 6.38
C PHE A 150 -5.22 -11.62 7.84
N THR A 151 -6.05 -10.99 8.68
CA THR A 151 -5.95 -11.15 10.13
C THR A 151 -6.09 -12.63 10.52
N ASP A 152 -5.11 -13.13 11.25
CA ASP A 152 -5.12 -14.45 11.86
C ASP A 152 -6.00 -14.44 13.11
N THR A 153 -7.18 -15.03 13.01
CA THR A 153 -8.15 -15.14 14.11
C THR A 153 -8.43 -16.60 14.42
N LYS A 154 -8.79 -16.91 15.67
CA LYS A 154 -9.09 -18.31 16.03
C LYS A 154 -10.20 -18.91 15.19
N GLU A 155 -11.21 -18.12 14.82
CA GLU A 155 -12.29 -18.58 13.93
C GLU A 155 -11.76 -18.98 12.55
N ARG A 156 -10.86 -18.20 11.96
CA ARG A 156 -10.25 -18.54 10.67
C ARG A 156 -9.33 -19.75 10.80
N GLU A 157 -8.58 -19.85 11.91
CA GLU A 157 -7.76 -21.03 12.22
C GLU A 157 -8.59 -22.31 12.35
N GLU A 158 -9.89 -22.28 12.67
CA GLU A 158 -10.71 -23.51 12.62
C GLU A 158 -10.80 -24.11 11.21
N SER A 159 -10.63 -23.27 10.18
CA SER A 159 -10.83 -23.61 8.78
C SER A 159 -9.54 -23.81 7.98
N VAL A 160 -8.48 -23.08 8.32
CA VAL A 160 -7.17 -23.03 7.65
C VAL A 160 -6.05 -22.96 8.70
N ASP A 161 -4.79 -23.12 8.30
CA ASP A 161 -3.66 -22.66 9.11
C ASP A 161 -3.14 -21.33 8.56
N PHE A 162 -2.44 -20.56 9.38
CA PHE A 162 -1.78 -19.31 8.99
C PHE A 162 -0.28 -19.38 9.17
N VAL A 163 0.46 -18.80 8.23
CA VAL A 163 1.87 -18.45 8.41
C VAL A 163 1.92 -16.95 8.70
N THR A 164 2.22 -16.56 9.93
CA THR A 164 2.18 -15.14 10.31
C THR A 164 3.37 -14.37 9.74
N TYR A 165 3.14 -13.15 9.25
CA TYR A 165 4.18 -12.36 8.59
C TYR A 165 4.21 -10.87 8.98
N PHE A 166 3.21 -10.40 9.73
CA PHE A 166 3.10 -9.00 10.10
C PHE A 166 2.16 -8.85 11.30
N SER A 167 2.19 -7.71 11.98
CA SER A 167 1.22 -7.33 13.01
C SER A 167 0.57 -6.00 12.62
N ALA A 168 -0.75 -5.99 12.52
CA ALA A 168 -1.50 -4.79 12.21
C ALA A 168 -2.65 -4.62 13.21
N GLY A 169 -2.85 -3.39 13.68
CA GLY A 169 -4.06 -2.99 14.37
C GLY A 169 -5.03 -2.28 13.45
N ILE A 170 -6.22 -1.99 13.98
CA ILE A 170 -7.25 -1.18 13.33
C ILE A 170 -6.97 0.31 13.58
N GLN A 171 -7.10 1.14 12.55
CA GLN A 171 -7.06 2.58 12.67
C GLN A 171 -8.14 3.20 11.80
N TRP A 172 -8.90 4.14 12.36
CA TRP A 172 -9.91 4.85 11.61
C TRP A 172 -9.32 6.07 10.90
N ALA A 173 -9.97 6.53 9.83
CA ALA A 173 -9.67 7.79 9.18
C ALA A 173 -10.95 8.59 8.88
N GLN A 174 -10.79 9.90 8.85
CA GLN A 174 -11.84 10.88 8.61
C GLN A 174 -11.35 11.95 7.62
N GLN A 175 -12.25 12.84 7.18
CA GLN A 175 -11.83 14.07 6.50
C GLN A 175 -11.02 14.96 7.44
N SER A 176 -10.03 15.66 6.90
CA SER A 176 -9.16 16.54 7.69
C SER A 176 -9.92 17.62 8.47
N GLY A 177 -9.54 17.83 9.73
CA GLY A 177 -10.23 18.73 10.66
C GLY A 177 -11.55 18.18 11.22
N GLY A 178 -11.82 16.89 11.02
CA GLY A 178 -12.96 16.21 11.62
C GLY A 178 -12.79 15.98 13.13
N SER A 179 -13.84 15.51 13.79
CA SER A 179 -13.84 15.26 15.24
C SER A 179 -14.33 13.86 15.61
N VAL A 180 -14.19 12.89 14.70
CA VAL A 180 -14.57 11.50 14.94
C VAL A 180 -13.68 10.92 16.03
N ASP A 181 -14.32 10.36 17.04
CA ASP A 181 -13.70 9.52 18.07
C ASP A 181 -14.22 8.09 17.89
N PRO A 182 -13.38 7.12 17.50
CA PRO A 182 -13.78 5.71 17.35
C PRO A 182 -14.36 5.07 18.61
N ASN A 183 -14.13 5.65 19.80
CA ASN A 183 -14.74 5.17 21.05
C ASN A 183 -16.09 5.82 21.37
N ASN A 184 -16.49 6.83 20.59
CA ASN A 184 -17.75 7.54 20.72
C ASN A 184 -18.34 7.88 19.33
N ALA A 185 -18.52 6.86 18.49
CA ALA A 185 -18.97 6.99 17.11
C ALA A 185 -20.48 6.79 16.92
N CYS A 186 -21.26 6.80 18.01
CA CYS A 186 -22.69 6.46 17.97
C CYS A 186 -23.48 7.40 17.04
N GLY A 187 -24.26 6.83 16.14
CA GLY A 187 -25.03 7.57 15.13
C GLY A 187 -24.21 8.06 13.92
N LEU A 188 -22.89 7.83 13.88
CA LEU A 188 -22.07 8.15 12.71
C LEU A 188 -22.20 7.09 11.62
N ARG A 189 -21.87 7.47 10.39
CA ARG A 189 -21.73 6.60 9.23
C ARG A 189 -20.27 6.19 9.09
N VAL A 190 -20.00 4.89 9.11
CA VAL A 190 -18.64 4.36 9.04
C VAL A 190 -18.55 3.37 7.89
N SER A 191 -17.63 3.60 6.96
CA SER A 191 -17.37 2.69 5.85
C SER A 191 -16.35 1.60 6.20
N VAL A 192 -16.57 0.40 5.70
CA VAL A 192 -15.69 -0.77 5.86
C VAL A 192 -15.65 -1.58 4.56
N GLN A 193 -14.54 -2.26 4.28
CA GLN A 193 -14.55 -3.35 3.30
C GLN A 193 -15.23 -4.59 3.90
N THR A 194 -16.11 -5.23 3.13
CA THR A 194 -16.84 -6.44 3.54
C THR A 194 -15.90 -7.54 4.00
N THR A 195 -16.34 -8.33 4.99
CA THR A 195 -15.65 -9.55 5.49
C THR A 195 -14.27 -9.36 6.13
N THR A 196 -13.82 -8.11 6.28
CA THR A 196 -12.66 -7.74 7.10
C THR A 196 -13.03 -7.73 8.60
N ILE A 197 -12.03 -7.66 9.48
CA ILE A 197 -12.28 -7.49 10.93
C ILE A 197 -12.99 -6.17 11.23
N SER A 198 -12.76 -5.14 10.41
CA SER A 198 -13.49 -3.87 10.48
C SER A 198 -15.01 -4.06 10.30
N ASP A 199 -15.41 -4.92 9.35
CA ASP A 199 -16.82 -5.25 9.07
C ASP A 199 -17.43 -6.27 10.03
N LEU A 200 -16.63 -7.25 10.48
CA LEU A 200 -17.14 -8.39 11.26
C LEU A 200 -17.16 -8.12 12.77
N GLU A 201 -16.22 -7.32 13.28
CA GLU A 201 -15.99 -7.19 14.72
C GLU A 201 -15.90 -5.73 15.19
N ASP A 202 -14.98 -4.93 14.66
CA ASP A 202 -14.67 -3.58 15.19
C ASP A 202 -15.90 -2.66 15.22
N VAL A 203 -16.42 -2.30 14.03
CA VAL A 203 -17.55 -1.38 13.92
C VAL A 203 -18.84 -1.99 14.49
N PRO A 204 -19.17 -3.28 14.27
CA PRO A 204 -20.32 -3.91 14.91
C PRO A 204 -20.27 -3.91 16.44
N SER A 205 -19.12 -4.20 17.05
CA SER A 205 -18.96 -4.21 18.52
C SER A 205 -19.19 -2.82 19.11
N LYS A 206 -18.59 -1.80 18.50
CA LYS A 206 -18.80 -0.38 18.88
C LYS A 206 -20.26 0.04 18.69
N SER A 207 -20.90 -0.37 17.60
CA SER A 207 -22.32 -0.10 17.35
C SER A 207 -23.24 -0.76 18.39
N ALA A 208 -22.93 -2.01 18.78
CA ALA A 208 -23.67 -2.70 19.84
C ALA A 208 -23.53 -1.99 21.20
N ALA A 209 -22.34 -1.48 21.52
CA ALA A 209 -22.11 -0.67 22.72
C ALA A 209 -22.96 0.61 22.73
N CYS A 210 -23.11 1.28 21.58
CA CYS A 210 -24.01 2.44 21.43
C CYS A 210 -25.46 2.09 21.78
N VAL A 211 -25.97 0.98 21.23
CA VAL A 211 -27.34 0.51 21.51
C VAL A 211 -27.53 0.15 22.98
N ALA A 212 -26.55 -0.53 23.58
CA ALA A 212 -26.57 -0.87 25.00
C ALA A 212 -26.58 0.37 25.91
N ALA A 213 -25.95 1.46 25.47
CA ALA A 213 -25.97 2.77 26.12
C ALA A 213 -27.24 3.61 25.82
N GLY A 214 -28.20 3.08 25.04
CA GLY A 214 -29.42 3.78 24.67
C GLY A 214 -29.23 4.87 23.60
N GLN A 215 -28.14 4.82 22.84
CA GLN A 215 -27.83 5.76 21.77
C GLN A 215 -28.12 5.14 20.39
N SER A 216 -28.08 5.97 19.34
CA SER A 216 -28.22 5.49 17.97
C SER A 216 -27.06 4.55 17.61
N PRO A 217 -27.33 3.43 16.90
CA PRO A 217 -26.26 2.58 16.38
C PRO A 217 -25.40 3.34 15.37
N ILE A 218 -24.19 2.84 15.13
CA ILE A 218 -23.36 3.25 13.98
C ILE A 218 -24.04 2.73 12.70
N GLU A 219 -24.16 3.59 11.69
CA GLU A 219 -24.57 3.20 10.34
C GLU A 219 -23.36 2.65 9.59
N ILE A 220 -23.31 1.32 9.41
CA ILE A 220 -22.17 0.65 8.77
C ILE A 220 -22.42 0.56 7.27
N LEU A 221 -21.57 1.23 6.48
CA LEU A 221 -21.61 1.18 5.02
C LEU A 221 -20.55 0.22 4.51
N LYS A 222 -20.99 -0.88 3.90
CA LYS A 222 -20.09 -1.92 3.43
C LYS A 222 -19.75 -1.73 1.96
N PHE A 223 -18.47 -1.86 1.62
CA PHE A 223 -17.94 -1.77 0.26
C PHE A 223 -17.23 -3.07 -0.10
N GLU A 224 -17.23 -3.43 -1.38
CA GLU A 224 -16.54 -4.64 -1.86
C GLU A 224 -15.00 -4.47 -1.84
N SER A 225 -14.52 -3.23 -1.98
CA SER A 225 -13.11 -2.88 -2.00
C SER A 225 -12.78 -1.75 -1.02
N GLN A 226 -11.56 -1.77 -0.50
CA GLN A 226 -11.13 -0.82 0.52
C GLN A 226 -10.89 0.60 -0.03
N ASP A 227 -10.46 0.72 -1.28
CA ASP A 227 -10.35 2.02 -1.96
C ASP A 227 -11.72 2.71 -2.11
N ALA A 228 -12.78 1.95 -2.35
CA ALA A 228 -14.14 2.50 -2.41
C ALA A 228 -14.62 2.99 -1.04
N ALA A 229 -14.28 2.29 0.06
CA ALA A 229 -14.53 2.74 1.42
C ALA A 229 -13.78 4.05 1.73
N ALA A 230 -12.48 4.11 1.44
CA ALA A 230 -11.68 5.32 1.63
C ALA A 230 -12.20 6.51 0.82
N ASN A 231 -12.57 6.28 -0.44
CA ASN A 231 -13.15 7.31 -1.30
C ASN A 231 -14.50 7.84 -0.77
N ALA A 232 -15.29 7.01 -0.09
CA ALA A 232 -16.54 7.47 0.53
C ALA A 232 -16.27 8.51 1.63
N VAL A 233 -15.21 8.35 2.41
CA VAL A 233 -14.77 9.35 3.41
C VAL A 233 -14.28 10.61 2.73
N ALA A 234 -13.39 10.48 1.74
CA ALA A 234 -12.83 11.64 1.03
C ALA A 234 -13.92 12.50 0.39
N LEU A 235 -15.00 11.88 -0.10
CA LEU A 235 -16.17 12.56 -0.69
C LEU A 235 -17.20 13.05 0.35
N GLY A 236 -16.98 12.85 1.65
CA GLY A 236 -17.90 13.23 2.73
C GLY A 236 -19.21 12.44 2.75
N ARG A 237 -19.24 11.26 2.10
CA ARG A 237 -20.43 10.39 2.06
C ARG A 237 -20.61 9.58 3.34
N VAL A 238 -19.53 9.36 4.07
CA VAL A 238 -19.49 8.78 5.41
C VAL A 238 -18.64 9.68 6.30
N ASP A 239 -18.75 9.51 7.61
CA ASP A 239 -18.08 10.35 8.60
C ASP A 239 -16.66 9.82 8.89
N ALA A 240 -16.46 8.50 8.79
CA ALA A 240 -15.14 7.86 8.89
C ALA A 240 -15.09 6.52 8.14
N MET A 241 -13.89 5.98 7.99
CA MET A 241 -13.66 4.57 7.67
C MET A 241 -12.97 3.86 8.82
N SER A 242 -13.21 2.56 8.95
CA SER A 242 -12.38 1.64 9.73
C SER A 242 -11.64 0.70 8.78
N ALA A 243 -10.34 0.56 8.99
CA ALA A 243 -9.46 -0.31 8.22
C ALA A 243 -8.20 -0.63 9.03
N ASP A 244 -7.38 -1.51 8.51
CA ASP A 244 -6.10 -1.83 9.14
C ASP A 244 -5.11 -0.66 9.02
N SER A 245 -4.25 -0.52 10.02
CA SER A 245 -3.36 0.63 10.20
C SER A 245 -2.43 0.93 9.02
N PRO A 246 -1.79 -0.05 8.33
CA PRO A 246 -1.00 0.26 7.13
C PRO A 246 -1.85 0.87 6.01
N VAL A 247 -3.07 0.36 5.84
CA VAL A 247 -4.00 0.82 4.79
C VAL A 247 -4.53 2.20 5.09
N THR A 248 -4.89 2.45 6.35
CA THR A 248 -5.29 3.78 6.82
C THR A 248 -4.15 4.79 6.66
N ALA A 249 -2.93 4.45 7.07
CA ALA A 249 -1.76 5.31 6.93
C ALA A 249 -1.46 5.64 5.46
N PHE A 250 -1.52 4.63 4.58
CA PHE A 250 -1.32 4.83 3.14
C PHE A 250 -2.39 5.72 2.52
N ALA A 251 -3.68 5.50 2.85
CA ALA A 251 -4.78 6.33 2.36
C ALA A 251 -4.62 7.79 2.81
N VAL A 252 -4.26 8.03 4.07
CA VAL A 252 -3.98 9.37 4.62
C VAL A 252 -2.80 10.01 3.89
N GLY A 253 -1.69 9.28 3.74
CA GLY A 253 -0.48 9.76 3.08
C GLY A 253 -0.67 10.15 1.62
N ARG A 254 -1.59 9.48 0.91
CA ARG A 254 -1.93 9.78 -0.50
C ARG A 254 -3.09 10.75 -0.69
N SER A 255 -3.68 11.23 0.40
CA SER A 255 -4.90 12.05 0.33
C SER A 255 -4.66 13.52 0.00
N ASP A 256 -3.41 13.95 -0.20
CA ASP A 256 -3.02 15.36 -0.33
C ASP A 256 -3.55 16.25 0.82
N GLY A 257 -3.64 15.66 2.03
CA GLY A 257 -4.16 16.32 3.23
C GLY A 257 -5.68 16.48 3.27
N THR A 258 -6.43 15.67 2.51
CA THR A 258 -7.90 15.59 2.60
C THR A 258 -8.40 14.60 3.65
N LEU A 259 -7.56 13.62 4.01
CA LEU A 259 -7.84 12.65 5.06
C LEU A 259 -6.83 12.80 6.20
N GLU A 260 -7.27 12.43 7.40
CA GLU A 260 -6.42 12.27 8.58
C GLU A 260 -6.86 11.06 9.40
N ALA A 261 -5.96 10.53 10.23
CA ALA A 261 -6.32 9.47 11.16
C ALA A 261 -7.31 9.98 12.22
N ALA A 262 -8.33 9.18 12.51
CA ALA A 262 -9.29 9.39 13.59
C ALA A 262 -8.93 8.46 14.76
N GLY A 263 -8.12 8.96 15.69
CA GLY A 263 -7.71 8.20 16.89
C GLY A 263 -6.50 7.27 16.69
N PRO A 264 -6.14 6.51 17.75
CA PRO A 264 -4.96 5.65 17.76
C PRO A 264 -5.20 4.33 17.02
N ILE A 265 -4.11 3.60 16.78
CA ILE A 265 -4.16 2.19 16.36
C ILE A 265 -4.61 1.35 17.57
N LEU A 266 -5.57 0.46 17.35
CA LEU A 266 -6.14 -0.44 18.37
C LEU A 266 -6.09 -1.89 17.89
N ASP A 267 -6.28 -2.83 18.82
CA ASP A 267 -6.57 -4.24 18.50
C ASP A 267 -5.56 -4.87 17.52
N ALA A 268 -4.27 -4.64 17.77
CA ALA A 268 -3.20 -5.25 16.98
C ALA A 268 -3.29 -6.78 17.01
N ALA A 269 -3.32 -7.37 15.82
CA ALA A 269 -3.41 -8.80 15.61
C ALA A 269 -2.40 -9.24 14.53
N PRO A 270 -2.01 -10.52 14.50
CA PRO A 270 -1.15 -11.01 13.43
C PRO A 270 -1.90 -10.99 12.09
N TYR A 271 -1.21 -10.61 11.03
CA TYR A 271 -1.54 -11.08 9.70
C TYR A 271 -0.86 -12.42 9.43
N GLY A 272 -1.50 -13.23 8.61
CA GLY A 272 -0.86 -14.42 8.07
C GLY A 272 -1.36 -14.81 6.69
N TRP A 273 -0.60 -15.66 6.04
CA TRP A 273 -1.02 -16.30 4.80
C TRP A 273 -1.85 -17.55 5.10
N PRO A 274 -3.17 -17.57 4.77
CA PRO A 274 -3.98 -18.75 4.97
C PRO A 274 -3.54 -19.87 4.02
N ILE A 275 -3.37 -21.05 4.57
CA ILE A 275 -3.04 -22.30 3.87
C ILE A 275 -3.99 -23.41 4.31
N ALA A 276 -4.11 -24.47 3.50
CA ALA A 276 -4.95 -25.60 3.89
C ALA A 276 -4.51 -26.17 5.25
N LYS A 277 -5.48 -26.50 6.11
CA LYS A 277 -5.24 -27.05 7.45
C LYS A 277 -4.33 -28.29 7.38
N GLY A 278 -3.25 -28.29 8.16
CA GLY A 278 -2.24 -29.35 8.19
C GLY A 278 -1.39 -29.46 6.92
N SER A 279 -1.39 -28.46 6.05
CA SER A 279 -0.63 -28.49 4.81
C SER A 279 0.88 -28.54 5.10
N PRO A 280 1.64 -29.45 4.44
CA PRO A 280 3.10 -29.47 4.57
C PRO A 280 3.77 -28.21 4.01
N LEU A 281 3.02 -27.38 3.26
CA LEU A 281 3.52 -26.09 2.76
C LEU A 281 3.77 -25.08 3.90
N GLY A 282 2.98 -25.11 4.98
CA GLY A 282 3.06 -24.12 6.06
C GLY A 282 4.43 -24.02 6.71
N PRO A 283 4.98 -25.12 7.24
CA PRO A 283 6.32 -25.10 7.83
C PRO A 283 7.41 -24.65 6.85
N VAL A 284 7.23 -24.87 5.54
CA VAL A 284 8.21 -24.48 4.51
C VAL A 284 8.16 -22.97 4.25
N LEU A 285 6.95 -22.41 4.12
CA LEU A 285 6.74 -20.97 4.01
C LEU A 285 7.22 -20.24 5.26
N GLN A 286 6.91 -20.76 6.45
CA GLN A 286 7.34 -20.19 7.73
C GLN A 286 8.87 -20.18 7.84
N GLN A 287 9.56 -21.27 7.47
CA GLN A 287 11.03 -21.32 7.48
C GLN A 287 11.64 -20.33 6.48
N ALA A 288 11.08 -20.22 5.28
CA ALA A 288 11.55 -19.28 4.27
C ALA A 288 11.36 -17.81 4.72
N LEU A 289 10.19 -17.49 5.27
CA LEU A 289 9.94 -16.17 5.83
C LEU A 289 10.85 -15.88 7.02
N GLN A 290 11.04 -16.83 7.94
CA GLN A 290 11.95 -16.66 9.07
C GLN A 290 13.40 -16.42 8.59
N HIS A 291 13.83 -17.07 7.52
CA HIS A 291 15.14 -16.80 6.92
C HIS A 291 15.28 -15.34 6.48
N LEU A 292 14.26 -14.77 5.84
CA LEU A 292 14.25 -13.36 5.41
C LEU A 292 14.16 -12.38 6.59
N ILE A 293 13.52 -12.78 7.68
CA ILE A 293 13.52 -12.02 8.94
C ILE A 293 14.95 -11.99 9.50
N ASP A 294 15.60 -13.15 9.58
CA ASP A 294 16.91 -13.31 10.22
C ASP A 294 18.05 -12.65 9.42
N ASP A 295 17.94 -12.57 8.09
CA ASP A 295 18.97 -12.01 7.21
C ASP A 295 18.81 -10.50 6.92
N GLY A 296 17.70 -9.90 7.35
CA GLY A 296 17.40 -8.46 7.19
C GLY A 296 16.69 -8.08 5.89
N THR A 297 16.43 -9.04 4.99
CA THR A 297 15.66 -8.81 3.77
C THR A 297 14.25 -8.34 4.06
N TYR A 298 13.57 -8.99 5.02
CA TYR A 298 12.23 -8.63 5.46
C TYR A 298 12.14 -7.16 5.92
N GLN A 299 13.11 -6.73 6.72
CA GLN A 299 13.20 -5.35 7.19
C GLN A 299 13.37 -4.37 6.01
N THR A 300 14.23 -4.69 5.05
CA THR A 300 14.44 -3.86 3.86
C THR A 300 13.16 -3.72 3.03
N ILE A 301 12.43 -4.82 2.84
CA ILE A 301 11.14 -4.80 2.13
C ILE A 301 10.12 -3.94 2.90
N ALA A 302 10.03 -4.06 4.22
CA ALA A 302 9.13 -3.26 5.04
C ALA A 302 9.44 -1.75 4.96
N GLU A 303 10.72 -1.38 4.98
CA GLU A 303 11.20 0.01 4.83
C GLU A 303 10.84 0.59 3.47
N ASN A 304 10.99 -0.19 2.39
CA ASN A 304 10.60 0.23 1.04
C ASN A 304 9.12 0.63 0.96
N TRP A 305 8.27 0.03 1.79
CA TRP A 305 6.82 0.28 1.81
C TRP A 305 6.36 1.20 2.94
N GLY A 306 7.25 1.61 3.85
CA GLY A 306 6.92 2.45 5.00
C GLY A 306 5.99 1.75 6.01
N VAL A 307 6.12 0.43 6.16
CA VAL A 307 5.27 -0.40 7.04
C VAL A 307 6.03 -0.98 8.23
N GLU A 308 7.17 -0.39 8.60
CA GLU A 308 8.09 -0.89 9.62
C GLU A 308 7.43 -1.08 10.99
N VAL A 309 6.36 -0.34 11.28
CA VAL A 309 5.64 -0.39 12.56
C VAL A 309 5.06 -1.77 12.87
N GLY A 310 4.70 -2.55 11.85
CA GLY A 310 4.07 -3.86 12.05
C GLY A 310 4.98 -5.05 11.82
N VAL A 311 6.30 -4.84 11.65
CA VAL A 311 7.24 -5.95 11.43
C VAL A 311 7.30 -6.88 12.64
N ILE A 312 7.45 -8.18 12.38
CA ILE A 312 7.57 -9.22 13.42
C ILE A 312 8.98 -9.82 13.45
N GLU A 313 9.43 -10.22 14.65
CA GLU A 313 10.73 -10.89 14.83
C GLU A 313 10.65 -12.40 14.60
N THR A 314 9.45 -12.98 14.64
CA THR A 314 9.26 -14.42 14.51
C THR A 314 7.97 -14.75 13.79
N SER A 315 8.08 -15.47 12.69
CA SER A 315 6.94 -16.06 11.99
C SER A 315 6.45 -17.31 12.74
N GLN A 316 5.16 -17.42 12.94
CA GLN A 316 4.50 -18.52 13.64
C GLN A 316 3.51 -19.22 12.72
N ILE A 317 3.28 -20.51 12.98
CA ILE A 317 2.09 -21.18 12.46
C ILE A 317 0.97 -20.97 13.47
N ASN A 318 -0.15 -20.36 13.06
CA ASN A 318 -1.31 -20.06 13.90
C ASN A 318 -0.94 -19.19 15.12
N GLY A 319 -0.88 -17.88 14.90
CA GLY A 319 -0.51 -16.88 15.90
C GLY A 319 -1.71 -16.19 16.56
N ALA A 320 -2.95 -16.58 16.25
CA ALA A 320 -4.12 -15.87 16.72
C ALA A 320 -4.21 -15.81 18.26
N THR A 321 -4.34 -14.61 18.80
CA THR A 321 -4.56 -14.39 20.23
C THR A 321 -6.04 -14.31 20.61
N SER A 322 -6.89 -13.95 19.65
CA SER A 322 -8.35 -13.78 19.79
C SER A 322 -9.09 -14.70 18.84
#